data_AF-A0AAE7EAH7-F1
#
_entry.id   AF-A0AAE7EAH7-F1
#
_cell.length_a   1.000
_cell.length_b   1.000
_cell.length_c   1.000
_cell.angle_alpha   90.00
_cell.angle_beta   90.00
_cell.angle_gamma   90.00
#
_symmetry.space_group_name_H-M   'P 1'
#
loop_
_entity.id
_entity.type
_entity.pdbx_description
1 polymer ?
#
loop_
_entity_poly.entity_id
_entity_poly.type
_entity_poly.pdbx_seq_one_letter_code
_entity_poly.pdbx_strand_id
1 'polypeptide(L)'
;MHRCKTIIKCLFISLFCLNLNAFDTKSYDESLNVFKALLLEEKDPKDSVSIFTYLYDKTKKPEYLKEVIKILYNYEDFTNLGFYLEKGSVLLKDDDEFLRIKIAYLLSKNSLYEALNLARNLTKIDNSARSFIILGKIEEVLNLQNETFKSYKKAYELDENEINFLRYVKVLLSMKQTDEALKELESYKKENGCSLAVCSMLVDIYRQQNDFDMVVKICEELYEDTKNSKFLDYILSFYITFEEYDKAVDLLKKYDYKNKMLVELYGFLKQNDKAIKLSKEFFKKTNDTEFLALEAMNLYEKNAPNVNQKLLKEILDKFDKSIKDLNNATYENYYGYLLIDHDIDYKKGIEFVKKALLKEPDSPYYLDSLAWGYYKLKECKKADEIMKQISYKFSDFLNSSEAKEHFEAINKCLNSGDIK
;
A
#
# COMPACT_ATOMS: atom_id res chain seq x y z
N MET A 1 35.63 -9.43 -9.75
CA MET A 1 35.94 -10.20 -8.52
C MET A 1 36.51 -11.60 -8.74
N HIS A 2 36.11 -12.35 -9.77
CA HIS A 2 36.63 -13.73 -9.98
C HIS A 2 38.14 -13.81 -10.28
N ARG A 3 38.70 -12.86 -11.05
CA ARG A 3 40.15 -12.84 -11.39
C ARG A 3 41.07 -12.63 -10.18
N CYS A 4 40.64 -11.91 -9.14
CA CYS A 4 41.45 -11.68 -7.93
C CYS A 4 41.61 -12.97 -7.10
N LYS A 5 40.56 -13.78 -6.97
CA LYS A 5 40.62 -15.06 -6.24
C LYS A 5 41.56 -16.08 -6.91
N THR A 6 41.61 -16.09 -8.24
CA THR A 6 42.50 -17.00 -8.99
C THR A 6 43.97 -16.59 -8.88
N ILE A 7 44.28 -15.29 -8.87
CA ILE A 7 45.65 -14.79 -8.73
C ILE A 7 46.19 -15.04 -7.31
N ILE A 8 45.36 -14.88 -6.27
CA ILE A 8 45.72 -15.22 -4.89
C ILE A 8 45.99 -16.72 -4.74
N LYS A 9 45.17 -17.58 -5.38
CA LYS A 9 45.41 -19.04 -5.40
C LYS A 9 46.75 -19.39 -6.08
N CYS A 10 47.09 -18.75 -7.21
CA CYS A 10 48.36 -19.00 -7.91
C CYS A 10 49.59 -18.49 -7.15
N LEU A 11 49.49 -17.34 -6.47
CA LEU A 11 50.57 -16.80 -5.62
C LEU A 11 50.86 -17.73 -4.44
N PHE A 12 49.81 -18.27 -3.80
CA PHE A 12 49.96 -19.27 -2.74
C PHE A 12 50.64 -20.55 -3.24
N ILE A 13 50.30 -21.04 -4.43
CA ILE A 13 50.94 -22.23 -5.04
C ILE A 13 52.45 -21.99 -5.25
N SER A 14 52.84 -20.80 -5.71
CA SER A 14 54.27 -20.48 -5.92
C SER A 14 55.07 -20.41 -4.61
N LEU A 15 54.47 -19.86 -3.54
CA LEU A 15 55.07 -19.79 -2.20
C LEU A 15 55.10 -21.17 -1.50
N PHE A 16 54.15 -22.05 -1.83
CA PHE A 16 54.07 -23.42 -1.31
C PHE A 16 55.16 -24.31 -1.93
N CYS A 17 55.43 -24.17 -3.23
CA CYS A 17 56.49 -24.90 -3.91
C CYS A 17 57.90 -24.49 -3.44
N LEU A 18 58.10 -23.25 -2.99
CA LEU A 18 59.40 -22.74 -2.53
C LEU A 18 59.76 -23.16 -1.09
N ASN A 19 58.82 -23.72 -0.31
CA ASN A 19 59.02 -24.07 1.10
C ASN A 19 58.92 -25.59 1.40
N LEU A 20 58.92 -26.44 0.38
CA LEU A 20 58.77 -27.91 0.52
C LEU A 20 59.82 -28.58 1.43
N ASN A 21 60.99 -27.97 1.61
CA ASN A 21 62.07 -28.51 2.43
C ASN A 21 62.06 -28.04 3.90
N ALA A 22 61.12 -27.16 4.29
CA ALA A 22 61.09 -26.57 5.63
C ALA A 22 60.03 -27.21 6.57
N PHE A 23 59.18 -28.09 6.06
CA PHE A 23 58.12 -28.74 6.84
C PHE A 23 58.48 -30.19 7.16
N ASP A 24 58.37 -30.59 8.43
CA ASP A 24 58.37 -32.01 8.80
C ASP A 24 57.18 -32.71 8.11
N THR A 25 57.39 -33.97 7.72
CA THR A 25 56.45 -34.85 7.00
C THR A 25 55.01 -34.80 7.53
N LYS A 26 54.82 -34.68 8.85
CA LYS A 26 53.50 -34.54 9.49
C LYS A 26 52.80 -33.22 9.14
N SER A 27 53.53 -32.11 9.11
CA SER A 27 52.98 -30.79 8.78
C SER A 27 52.66 -30.66 7.28
N TYR A 28 53.42 -31.37 6.45
CA TYR A 28 53.16 -31.47 5.02
C TYR A 28 51.85 -32.22 4.73
N ASP A 29 51.62 -33.36 5.40
CA ASP A 29 50.39 -34.16 5.25
C ASP A 29 49.15 -33.41 5.76
N GLU A 30 49.26 -32.68 6.87
CA GLU A 30 48.18 -31.82 7.38
C GLU A 30 47.78 -30.74 6.36
N SER A 31 48.76 -30.04 5.78
CA SER A 31 48.51 -28.97 4.80
C SER A 31 47.85 -29.47 3.51
N LEU A 32 48.27 -30.64 3.03
CA LEU A 32 47.68 -31.28 1.85
C LEU A 32 46.23 -31.69 2.09
N ASN A 33 45.93 -32.24 3.26
CA ASN A 33 44.58 -32.65 3.64
C ASN A 33 43.65 -31.44 3.80
N VAL A 34 44.11 -30.33 4.37
CA VAL A 34 43.34 -29.07 4.43
C VAL A 34 42.99 -28.60 3.02
N PHE A 35 43.96 -28.56 2.11
CA PHE A 35 43.72 -28.13 0.73
C PHE A 35 42.72 -29.06 0.00
N LYS A 36 42.85 -30.37 0.18
CA LYS A 36 41.93 -31.37 -0.37
C LYS A 36 40.51 -31.15 0.15
N ALA A 37 40.34 -30.95 1.46
CA ALA A 37 39.04 -30.73 2.07
C ALA A 37 38.35 -29.46 1.53
N LEU A 38 39.08 -28.35 1.42
CA LEU A 38 38.58 -27.10 0.87
C LEU A 38 38.16 -27.21 -0.62
N LEU A 39 38.86 -28.02 -1.42
CA LEU A 39 38.47 -28.27 -2.81
C LEU A 39 37.20 -29.12 -2.93
N LEU A 40 36.97 -30.00 -1.96
CA LEU A 40 35.82 -30.88 -1.93
C LEU A 40 34.59 -30.22 -1.32
N GLU A 41 34.72 -29.13 -0.57
CA GLU A 41 33.58 -28.47 0.09
C GLU A 41 32.38 -28.20 -0.83
N GLU A 42 32.62 -27.76 -2.07
CA GLU A 42 31.55 -27.53 -3.06
C GLU A 42 31.20 -28.77 -3.90
N LYS A 43 32.13 -29.72 -4.05
CA LYS A 43 31.98 -30.87 -4.96
C LYS A 43 31.44 -32.12 -4.28
N ASP A 44 31.95 -32.40 -3.09
CA ASP A 44 31.57 -33.50 -2.22
C ASP A 44 31.73 -33.06 -0.75
N PRO A 45 30.68 -32.43 -0.18
CA PRO A 45 30.71 -31.92 1.19
C PRO A 45 30.93 -33.01 2.24
N LYS A 46 30.49 -34.24 1.96
CA LYS A 46 30.63 -35.37 2.89
C LYS A 46 32.09 -35.82 3.01
N ASP A 47 32.80 -35.88 1.89
CA ASP A 47 34.23 -36.15 1.89
C ASP A 47 35.02 -35.02 2.56
N SER A 48 34.63 -33.76 2.32
CA SER A 48 35.23 -32.61 3.00
C SER A 48 35.08 -32.69 4.53
N VAL A 49 33.86 -32.97 5.02
CA VAL A 49 33.58 -33.20 6.45
C VAL A 49 34.42 -34.36 7.00
N SER A 50 34.55 -35.45 6.24
CA SER A 50 35.33 -36.62 6.66
C SER A 50 36.81 -36.28 6.83
N ILE A 51 37.39 -35.49 5.91
CA ILE A 51 38.79 -35.06 5.99
C ILE A 51 39.00 -34.07 7.14
N PHE A 52 38.15 -33.06 7.30
CA PHE A 52 38.27 -32.14 8.45
C PHE A 52 38.03 -32.82 9.79
N THR A 53 37.14 -33.81 9.86
CA THR A 53 36.96 -34.65 11.07
C THR A 53 38.24 -35.42 11.38
N TYR A 54 38.85 -36.06 10.37
CA TYR A 54 40.13 -36.76 10.53
C TYR A 54 41.23 -35.82 11.04
N LEU A 55 41.34 -34.62 10.46
CA LEU A 55 42.29 -33.60 10.88
C LEU A 55 42.06 -33.15 12.32
N TYR A 56 40.81 -32.90 12.71
CA TYR A 56 40.47 -32.59 14.10
C TYR A 56 40.83 -33.75 15.04
N ASP A 57 40.52 -34.99 14.68
CA ASP A 57 40.78 -36.13 15.55
C ASP A 57 42.27 -36.38 15.79
N LYS A 58 43.12 -36.08 14.79
CA LYS A 58 44.58 -36.19 14.89
C LYS A 58 45.22 -35.04 15.68
N THR A 59 44.73 -33.82 15.49
CA THR A 59 45.43 -32.60 15.95
C THR A 59 44.77 -31.94 17.15
N LYS A 60 43.48 -32.18 17.36
CA LYS A 60 42.60 -31.50 18.32
C LYS A 60 42.55 -29.97 18.14
N LYS A 61 42.93 -29.48 16.96
CA LYS A 61 42.86 -28.06 16.60
C LYS A 61 41.40 -27.63 16.36
N PRO A 62 40.88 -26.63 17.09
CA PRO A 62 39.46 -26.27 17.05
C PRO A 62 39.00 -25.72 15.69
N GLU A 63 39.93 -25.19 14.87
CA GLU A 63 39.63 -24.65 13.54
C GLU A 63 39.07 -25.72 12.60
N TYR A 64 39.57 -26.96 12.68
CA TYR A 64 39.06 -28.07 11.86
C TYR A 64 37.67 -28.51 12.29
N LEU A 65 37.41 -28.51 13.60
CA LEU A 65 36.07 -28.77 14.11
C LEU A 65 35.09 -27.69 13.66
N LYS A 66 35.52 -26.42 13.65
CA LYS A 66 34.71 -25.31 13.15
C LYS A 66 34.37 -25.48 11.67
N GLU A 67 35.32 -25.86 10.82
CA GLU A 67 35.03 -26.11 9.40
C GLU A 67 34.03 -27.26 9.20
N VAL A 68 34.13 -28.36 9.96
CA VAL A 68 33.10 -29.42 9.94
C VAL A 68 31.72 -28.85 10.25
N ILE A 69 31.60 -28.06 11.31
CA ILE A 69 30.32 -27.47 11.75
C ILE A 69 29.75 -26.53 10.68
N LYS A 70 30.60 -25.69 10.06
CA LYS A 70 30.20 -24.77 8.99
C LYS A 70 29.67 -25.52 7.77
N ILE A 71 30.39 -26.55 7.32
CA ILE A 71 29.96 -27.35 6.16
C ILE A 71 28.64 -28.04 6.46
N LEU A 72 28.51 -28.70 7.62
CA LEU A 72 27.26 -29.37 8.00
C LEU A 72 26.08 -28.40 8.09
N TYR A 73 26.29 -27.19 8.61
CA TYR A 73 25.26 -26.16 8.64
C TYR A 73 24.89 -25.65 7.25
N ASN A 74 25.87 -25.34 6.40
CA ASN A 74 25.64 -24.81 5.05
C ASN A 74 24.90 -25.80 4.14
N TYR A 75 25.10 -27.10 4.37
CA TYR A 75 24.43 -28.18 3.63
C TYR A 75 23.25 -28.80 4.38
N GLU A 76 22.79 -28.15 5.46
CA GLU A 76 21.58 -28.51 6.21
C GLU A 76 21.58 -29.96 6.77
N ASP A 77 22.77 -30.55 7.02
CA ASP A 77 22.89 -31.86 7.68
C ASP A 77 22.73 -31.72 9.20
N PHE A 78 21.51 -31.37 9.60
CA PHE A 78 21.13 -31.16 11.00
C PHE A 78 21.20 -32.44 11.85
N THR A 79 21.23 -33.62 11.21
CA THR A 79 21.36 -34.91 11.91
C THR A 79 22.76 -35.02 12.53
N ASN A 80 23.79 -34.72 11.75
CA ASN A 80 25.17 -34.77 12.23
C ASN A 80 25.60 -33.48 12.94
N LEU A 81 25.04 -32.32 12.55
CA LEU A 81 25.43 -31.03 13.10
C LEU A 81 25.35 -30.98 14.63
N GLY A 82 24.29 -31.53 15.24
CA GLY A 82 24.12 -31.52 16.70
C GLY A 82 25.28 -32.17 17.45
N PHE A 83 25.81 -33.29 16.94
CA PHE A 83 26.94 -33.99 17.55
C PHE A 83 28.22 -33.13 17.54
N TYR A 84 28.51 -32.46 16.42
CA TYR A 84 29.70 -31.61 16.31
C TYR A 84 29.54 -30.29 17.05
N LEU A 85 28.33 -29.74 17.13
CA LEU A 85 28.03 -28.57 17.98
C LEU A 85 28.28 -28.87 19.46
N GLU A 86 27.90 -30.06 19.95
CA GLU A 86 28.18 -30.45 21.33
C GLU A 86 29.68 -30.61 21.60
N LYS A 87 30.43 -31.22 20.67
CA LYS A 87 31.90 -31.27 20.74
C LYS A 87 32.53 -29.88 20.76
N GLY A 88 31.96 -28.93 20.01
CA GLY A 88 32.45 -27.56 19.92
C GLY A 88 32.13 -26.69 21.15
N SER A 89 31.15 -27.07 21.96
CA SER A 89 30.59 -26.26 23.06
C SER A 89 31.63 -25.70 24.04
N VAL A 90 32.71 -26.44 24.30
CA VAL A 90 33.78 -26.00 25.22
C VAL A 90 34.92 -25.32 24.47
N LEU A 91 35.32 -25.87 23.32
CA LEU A 91 36.51 -25.45 22.57
C LEU A 91 36.29 -24.16 21.77
N LEU A 92 35.06 -23.94 21.30
CA LEU A 92 34.67 -22.82 20.44
C LEU A 92 33.70 -21.87 21.15
N LYS A 93 33.64 -21.92 22.50
CA LYS A 93 32.67 -21.16 23.30
C LYS A 93 32.74 -19.64 23.10
N ASP A 94 33.90 -19.14 22.68
CA ASP A 94 34.20 -17.72 22.46
C ASP A 94 34.34 -17.37 20.96
N ASP A 95 34.01 -18.30 20.04
CA ASP A 95 34.04 -18.07 18.59
C ASP A 95 32.65 -17.62 18.09
N ASP A 96 32.58 -16.42 17.50
CA ASP A 96 31.30 -15.79 17.13
C ASP A 96 30.57 -16.55 16.00
N GLU A 97 31.32 -17.10 15.05
CA GLU A 97 30.77 -17.87 13.93
C GLU A 97 30.14 -19.18 14.42
N PHE A 98 30.85 -19.91 15.29
CA PHE A 98 30.32 -21.09 15.96
C PHE A 98 29.06 -20.77 16.77
N LEU A 99 29.09 -19.71 17.58
CA LEU A 99 27.95 -19.30 18.38
C LEU A 99 26.73 -18.97 17.52
N ARG A 100 26.90 -18.26 16.41
CA ARG A 100 25.81 -17.94 15.47
C ARG A 100 25.19 -19.21 14.86
N ILE A 101 26.01 -20.17 14.44
CA ILE A 101 25.54 -21.45 13.92
C ILE A 101 24.80 -22.24 15.00
N LYS A 102 25.35 -22.29 16.22
CA LYS A 102 24.71 -22.96 17.36
C LYS A 102 23.36 -22.33 17.73
N ILE A 103 23.28 -21.00 17.73
CA ILE A 103 22.02 -20.26 17.94
C ILE A 103 21.01 -20.65 16.84
N ALA A 104 21.40 -20.60 15.57
CA ALA A 104 20.52 -20.98 14.46
C ALA A 104 20.01 -22.43 14.59
N TYR A 105 20.90 -23.37 14.97
CA TYR A 105 20.52 -24.75 15.25
C TYR A 105 19.50 -24.85 16.39
N LEU A 106 19.73 -24.17 17.52
CA LEU A 106 18.80 -24.17 18.65
C LEU A 106 17.42 -23.59 18.29
N LEU A 107 17.40 -22.52 17.48
CA LEU A 107 16.14 -21.96 16.97
C LEU A 107 15.39 -22.96 16.09
N SER A 108 16.08 -23.73 15.24
CA SER A 108 15.47 -24.80 14.44
C SER A 108 14.83 -25.92 15.29
N LYS A 109 15.34 -26.10 16.52
CA LYS A 109 14.80 -27.05 17.51
C LYS A 109 13.79 -26.43 18.48
N ASN A 110 13.45 -25.15 18.29
CA ASN A 110 12.60 -24.37 19.19
C ASN A 110 13.14 -24.25 20.64
N SER A 111 14.46 -24.38 20.84
CA SER A 111 15.14 -24.21 22.14
C SER A 111 15.42 -22.73 22.42
N LEU A 112 14.36 -21.92 22.56
CA LEU A 112 14.45 -20.46 22.56
C LEU A 112 15.25 -19.86 23.73
N TYR A 113 15.14 -20.42 24.95
CA TYR A 113 15.86 -19.89 26.11
C TYR A 113 17.37 -20.16 26.08
N GLU A 114 17.76 -21.32 25.56
CA GLU A 114 19.18 -21.63 25.33
C GLU A 114 19.75 -20.73 24.24
N ALA A 115 19.00 -20.55 23.14
CA ALA A 115 19.36 -19.62 22.07
C ALA A 115 19.50 -18.18 22.59
N LEU A 116 18.59 -17.74 23.47
CA LEU A 116 18.64 -16.41 24.10
C LEU A 116 19.91 -16.23 24.94
N ASN A 117 20.27 -17.22 25.77
CA ASN A 117 21.47 -17.16 26.60
C ASN A 117 22.75 -17.12 25.75
N LEU A 118 22.82 -17.94 24.69
CA LEU A 118 23.93 -17.90 23.75
C LEU A 118 23.99 -16.57 22.99
N ALA A 119 22.85 -16.01 22.56
CA ALA A 119 22.81 -14.73 21.87
C ALA A 119 23.27 -13.57 22.78
N ARG A 120 22.93 -13.59 24.07
CA ARG A 120 23.46 -12.64 25.07
C ARG A 120 24.96 -12.78 25.30
N ASN A 121 25.51 -13.99 25.15
CA ASN A 121 26.96 -14.19 25.20
C ASN A 121 27.63 -13.70 23.91
N LEU A 122 27.01 -13.99 22.75
CA LEU A 122 27.48 -13.56 21.44
C LEU A 122 27.66 -12.03 21.38
N THR A 123 26.74 -11.23 21.94
CA THR A 123 26.88 -9.76 21.94
C THR A 123 28.05 -9.25 22.79
N LYS A 124 28.54 -10.05 23.75
CA LYS A 124 29.74 -9.71 24.54
C LYS A 124 31.04 -10.04 23.81
N ILE A 125 31.02 -11.09 22.98
CA ILE A 125 32.15 -11.55 22.18
C ILE A 125 32.28 -10.73 20.89
N ASP A 126 31.15 -10.51 20.22
CA ASP A 126 31.03 -9.76 18.98
C ASP A 126 30.00 -8.62 19.14
N ASN A 127 30.52 -7.44 19.43
CA ASN A 127 29.76 -6.21 19.57
C ASN A 127 29.42 -5.60 18.19
N SER A 128 28.64 -6.34 17.39
CA SER A 128 28.21 -5.93 16.04
C SER A 128 26.69 -5.78 15.95
N ALA A 129 26.22 -4.92 15.03
CA ALA A 129 24.79 -4.77 14.76
C ALA A 129 24.11 -6.12 14.45
N ARG A 130 24.79 -6.98 13.69
CA ARG A 130 24.30 -8.33 13.36
C ARG A 130 24.00 -9.16 14.61
N SER A 131 24.89 -9.15 15.60
CA SER A 131 24.72 -9.92 16.84
C SER A 131 23.57 -9.40 17.70
N PHE A 132 23.41 -8.07 17.79
CA PHE A 132 22.25 -7.48 18.47
C PHE A 132 20.93 -7.71 17.72
N ILE A 133 20.94 -7.78 16.38
CA ILE A 133 19.74 -8.16 15.60
C ILE A 133 19.35 -9.62 15.88
N ILE A 134 20.33 -10.54 15.98
CA ILE A 134 20.05 -11.94 16.34
C ILE A 134 19.42 -11.99 17.73
N LEU A 135 20.00 -11.30 18.72
CA LEU A 135 19.45 -11.23 20.06
C LEU A 135 18.02 -10.66 20.07
N GLY A 136 17.82 -9.49 19.43
CA GLY A 136 16.51 -8.84 19.36
C GLY A 136 15.44 -9.70 18.71
N LYS A 137 15.76 -10.46 17.65
CA LYS A 137 14.80 -11.39 17.02
C LYS A 137 14.34 -12.50 17.97
N ILE A 138 15.25 -13.02 18.81
CA ILE A 138 14.91 -14.07 19.77
C ILE A 138 14.07 -13.49 20.90
N GLU A 139 14.43 -12.30 21.38
CA GLU A 139 13.67 -11.54 22.38
C GLU A 139 12.25 -11.21 21.89
N GLU A 140 12.11 -10.85 20.61
CA GLU A 140 10.84 -10.56 19.94
C GLU A 140 9.92 -11.78 19.92
N VAL A 141 10.44 -12.96 19.54
CA VAL A 141 9.70 -14.23 19.57
C VAL A 141 9.26 -14.59 20.99
N LEU A 142 10.08 -14.26 21.99
CA LEU A 142 9.78 -14.46 23.42
C LEU A 142 8.89 -13.37 24.02
N ASN A 143 8.47 -12.37 23.23
CA ASN A 143 7.68 -11.22 23.66
C ASN A 143 8.34 -10.39 24.78
N LEU A 144 9.67 -10.31 24.79
CA LEU A 144 10.46 -9.49 25.71
C LEU A 144 10.63 -8.09 25.13
N GLN A 145 9.57 -7.28 25.15
CA GLN A 145 9.49 -6.05 24.35
C GLN A 145 10.56 -5.01 24.72
N ASN A 146 10.81 -4.80 26.03
CA ASN A 146 11.80 -3.83 26.51
C ASN A 146 13.24 -4.22 26.13
N GLU A 147 13.55 -5.51 26.22
CA GLU A 147 14.84 -6.07 25.83
C GLU A 147 15.02 -5.98 24.31
N THR A 148 13.98 -6.36 23.55
CA THR A 148 13.95 -6.25 22.09
C THR A 148 14.24 -4.83 21.62
N PHE A 149 13.59 -3.83 22.26
CA PHE A 149 13.86 -2.42 21.98
C PHE A 149 15.33 -2.06 22.21
N LYS A 150 15.90 -2.43 23.37
CA LYS A 150 17.31 -2.16 23.70
C LYS A 150 18.25 -2.80 22.69
N SER A 151 18.01 -4.06 22.33
CA SER A 151 18.82 -4.79 21.37
C SER A 151 18.76 -4.16 19.97
N TYR A 152 17.58 -3.86 19.44
CA TYR A 152 17.47 -3.21 18.13
C TYR A 152 17.96 -1.77 18.11
N LYS A 153 17.76 -1.00 19.19
CA LYS A 153 18.34 0.33 19.32
C LYS A 153 19.86 0.25 19.31
N LYS A 154 20.44 -0.71 20.03
CA LYS A 154 21.89 -0.93 20.02
C LYS A 154 22.42 -1.34 18.65
N ALA A 155 21.66 -2.15 17.91
CA ALA A 155 22.00 -2.49 16.53
C ALA A 155 22.03 -1.27 15.61
N TYR A 156 21.09 -0.34 15.77
CA TYR A 156 21.08 0.92 15.03
C TYR A 156 22.27 1.82 15.38
N GLU A 157 22.61 1.96 16.68
CA GLU A 157 23.79 2.73 17.12
C GLU A 157 25.13 2.20 16.56
N LEU A 158 25.20 0.91 16.23
CA LEU A 158 26.41 0.27 15.68
C LEU A 158 26.45 0.31 14.14
N ASP A 159 25.30 0.48 13.49
CA ASP A 159 25.12 0.48 12.04
C ASP A 159 23.88 1.29 11.69
N GLU A 160 24.11 2.60 11.48
CA GLU A 160 23.08 3.60 11.23
C GLU A 160 22.52 3.46 9.81
N ASN A 161 21.46 2.67 9.68
CA ASN A 161 20.70 2.53 8.44
C ASN A 161 19.20 2.42 8.70
N GLU A 162 18.40 2.67 7.66
CA GLU A 162 16.94 2.66 7.73
C GLU A 162 16.37 1.34 8.25
N ILE A 163 16.93 0.20 7.83
CA ILE A 163 16.40 -1.10 8.23
C ILE A 163 16.54 -1.28 9.75
N ASN A 164 17.68 -0.91 10.31
CA ASN A 164 17.93 -1.00 11.75
C ASN A 164 17.10 0.03 12.53
N PHE A 165 16.97 1.24 11.99
CA PHE A 165 16.11 2.28 12.56
C PHE A 165 14.65 1.80 12.67
N LEU A 166 14.08 1.33 11.57
CA LEU A 166 12.69 0.87 11.52
C LEU A 166 12.44 -0.34 12.42
N ARG A 167 13.44 -1.17 12.73
CA ARG A 167 13.30 -2.29 13.67
C ARG A 167 12.91 -1.82 15.06
N TYR A 168 13.66 -0.88 15.66
CA TYR A 168 13.36 -0.47 17.03
C TYR A 168 12.13 0.45 17.10
N VAL A 169 11.88 1.27 16.07
CA VAL A 169 10.67 2.11 15.99
C VAL A 169 9.40 1.24 15.94
N LYS A 170 9.42 0.13 15.20
CA LYS A 170 8.30 -0.83 15.21
C LYS A 170 8.04 -1.41 16.59
N VAL A 171 9.10 -1.66 17.37
CA VAL A 171 8.96 -2.11 18.76
C VAL A 171 8.29 -1.02 19.61
N LEU A 172 8.71 0.24 19.52
CA LEU A 172 8.06 1.37 20.21
C LEU A 172 6.55 1.40 19.93
N LEU A 173 6.17 1.30 18.65
CA LEU A 173 4.75 1.27 18.25
C LEU A 173 4.01 0.05 18.81
N SER A 174 4.64 -1.13 18.83
CA SER A 174 4.04 -2.34 19.43
C SER A 174 3.82 -2.22 20.93
N MET A 175 4.65 -1.43 21.62
CA MET A 175 4.54 -1.10 23.04
C MET A 175 3.58 0.08 23.30
N LYS A 176 2.90 0.60 22.26
CA LYS A 176 2.04 1.79 22.30
C LYS A 176 2.76 3.07 22.74
N GLN A 177 4.09 3.11 22.58
CA GLN A 177 4.92 4.29 22.80
C GLN A 177 4.92 5.19 21.55
N THR A 178 3.73 5.64 21.16
CA THR A 178 3.51 6.36 19.90
C THR A 178 4.23 7.71 19.86
N ASP A 179 4.24 8.45 20.98
CA ASP A 179 4.88 9.78 21.03
C ASP A 179 6.41 9.68 20.87
N GLU A 180 7.01 8.66 21.46
CA GLU A 180 8.44 8.40 21.34
C GLU A 180 8.80 7.91 19.94
N ALA A 181 8.00 7.00 19.36
CA ALA A 181 8.15 6.58 17.97
C ALA A 181 8.03 7.76 16.99
N LEU A 182 7.06 8.65 17.21
CA LEU A 182 6.85 9.85 16.40
C LEU A 182 8.08 10.75 16.45
N LYS A 183 8.61 11.03 17.65
CA LYS A 183 9.82 11.85 17.83
C LYS A 183 11.03 11.25 17.08
N GLU A 184 11.23 9.94 17.18
CA GLU A 184 12.33 9.24 16.49
C GLU A 184 12.15 9.30 14.96
N LEU A 185 10.92 9.09 14.45
CA LEU A 185 10.59 9.18 13.03
C LEU A 185 10.77 10.59 12.47
N GLU A 186 10.32 11.63 13.18
CA GLU A 186 10.52 13.01 12.77
C GLU A 186 12.00 13.40 12.73
N SER A 187 12.77 12.99 13.75
CA SER A 187 14.22 13.23 13.78
C SER A 187 14.92 12.53 12.63
N TYR A 188 14.61 11.25 12.40
CA TYR A 188 15.18 10.49 11.29
C TYR A 188 14.81 11.10 9.93
N LYS A 189 13.55 11.50 9.74
CA LYS A 189 13.08 12.18 8.52
C LYS A 189 13.85 13.47 8.28
N LYS A 190 14.12 14.26 9.32
CA LYS A 190 14.84 15.53 9.21
C LYS A 190 16.29 15.33 8.73
N GLU A 191 16.94 14.26 9.15
CA GLU A 191 18.34 14.00 8.84
C GLU A 191 18.52 13.22 7.52
N ASN A 192 17.64 12.27 7.25
CA ASN A 192 17.80 11.29 6.17
C ASN A 192 16.76 11.43 5.04
N GLY A 193 15.78 12.31 5.21
CA GLY A 193 14.68 12.49 4.28
C GLY A 193 13.51 11.52 4.50
N CYS A 194 12.53 11.62 3.63
CA CYS A 194 11.22 10.99 3.74
C CYS A 194 11.13 9.77 2.84
N SER A 195 11.68 8.62 3.26
CA SER A 195 11.45 7.40 2.49
C SER A 195 9.98 6.96 2.58
N LEU A 196 9.54 6.15 1.62
CA LEU A 196 8.19 5.60 1.62
C LEU A 196 7.86 4.87 2.94
N ALA A 197 8.81 4.12 3.49
CA ALA A 197 8.60 3.37 4.73
C ALA A 197 8.46 4.29 5.95
N VAL A 198 9.39 5.25 6.12
CA VAL A 198 9.39 6.20 7.24
C VAL A 198 8.14 7.08 7.19
N CYS A 199 7.83 7.65 6.03
CA CYS A 199 6.72 8.58 5.90
C CYS A 199 5.35 7.91 5.88
N SER A 200 5.23 6.66 5.44
CA SER A 200 3.99 5.91 5.64
C SER A 200 3.72 5.69 7.13
N MET A 201 4.75 5.40 7.94
CA MET A 201 4.58 5.26 9.39
C MET A 201 4.18 6.59 10.04
N LEU A 202 4.78 7.71 9.63
CA LEU A 202 4.36 9.04 10.09
C LEU A 202 2.89 9.34 9.72
N VAL A 203 2.50 9.09 8.47
CA VAL A 203 1.10 9.27 8.03
C VAL A 203 0.13 8.43 8.86
N ASP A 204 0.48 7.18 9.14
CA ASP A 204 -0.35 6.29 9.97
C ASP A 204 -0.49 6.81 11.41
N ILE A 205 0.59 7.35 12.00
CA ILE A 205 0.57 7.94 13.34
C ILE A 205 -0.28 9.21 13.37
N TYR A 206 -0.01 10.18 12.48
CA TYR A 206 -0.77 11.43 12.45
C TYR A 206 -2.26 11.20 12.14
N ARG A 207 -2.58 10.22 11.28
CA ARG A 207 -3.97 9.82 11.03
C ARG A 207 -4.67 9.29 12.28
N GLN A 208 -3.98 8.50 13.10
CA GLN A 208 -4.52 8.02 14.38
C GLN A 208 -4.71 9.16 15.40
N GLN A 209 -3.88 10.20 15.32
CA GLN A 209 -3.97 11.40 16.15
C GLN A 209 -4.97 12.43 15.61
N ASN A 210 -5.57 12.20 14.44
CA ASN A 210 -6.39 13.17 13.69
C ASN A 210 -5.64 14.47 13.32
N ASP A 211 -4.32 14.44 13.22
CA ASP A 211 -3.51 15.55 12.73
C ASP A 211 -3.46 15.51 11.19
N PHE A 212 -4.55 15.94 10.58
CA PHE A 212 -4.71 15.84 9.14
C PHE A 212 -3.87 16.84 8.35
N ASP A 213 -3.47 17.96 8.95
CA ASP A 213 -2.56 18.91 8.32
C ASP A 213 -1.20 18.26 8.06
N MET A 214 -0.69 17.50 9.03
CA MET A 214 0.54 16.72 8.85
C MET A 214 0.37 15.55 7.89
N VAL A 215 -0.77 14.85 7.92
CA VAL A 215 -1.08 13.81 6.92
C VAL A 215 -1.04 14.38 5.50
N VAL A 216 -1.71 15.52 5.26
CA VAL A 216 -1.73 16.15 3.95
C VAL A 216 -0.32 16.50 3.50
N LYS A 217 0.44 17.20 4.36
CA LYS A 217 1.81 17.62 4.04
C LYS A 217 2.69 16.44 3.63
N ILE A 218 2.65 15.34 4.39
CA ILE A 218 3.49 14.17 4.09
C ILE A 218 3.01 13.42 2.86
N CYS A 219 1.69 13.30 2.66
CA CYS A 219 1.14 12.69 1.45
C CYS A 219 1.47 13.52 0.19
N GLU A 220 1.50 14.85 0.27
CA GLU A 220 1.96 15.70 -0.83
C GLU A 220 3.45 15.48 -1.13
N GLU A 221 4.31 15.47 -0.10
CA GLU A 221 5.74 15.15 -0.26
C GLU A 221 5.93 13.76 -0.92
N LEU A 222 5.21 12.74 -0.44
CA LEU A 222 5.26 11.39 -1.00
C LEU A 222 4.75 11.32 -2.44
N TYR A 223 3.70 12.07 -2.78
CA TYR A 223 3.24 12.20 -4.16
C TYR A 223 4.31 12.84 -5.03
N GLU A 224 4.94 13.92 -4.58
CA GLU A 224 5.94 14.63 -5.38
C GLU A 224 7.16 13.76 -5.70
N ASP A 225 7.59 12.93 -4.74
CA ASP A 225 8.74 12.05 -4.92
C ASP A 225 8.40 10.79 -5.75
N THR A 226 7.22 10.21 -5.55
CA THR A 226 6.87 8.90 -6.15
C THR A 226 5.96 8.98 -7.36
N LYS A 227 5.28 10.11 -7.55
CA LYS A 227 4.15 10.31 -8.50
C LYS A 227 3.02 9.28 -8.36
N ASN A 228 2.90 8.64 -7.19
CA ASN A 228 1.84 7.68 -6.91
C ASN A 228 0.56 8.43 -6.48
N SER A 229 -0.44 8.43 -7.36
CA SER A 229 -1.71 9.15 -7.16
C SER A 229 -2.50 8.70 -5.93
N LYS A 230 -2.19 7.52 -5.37
CA LYS A 230 -2.81 7.02 -4.13
C LYS A 230 -2.68 8.02 -2.97
N PHE A 231 -1.59 8.79 -2.91
CA PHE A 231 -1.42 9.80 -1.88
C PHE A 231 -2.36 11.00 -2.09
N LEU A 232 -2.60 11.41 -3.33
CA LEU A 232 -3.63 12.42 -3.65
C LEU A 232 -5.03 11.89 -3.34
N ASP A 233 -5.30 10.61 -3.59
CA ASP A 233 -6.58 9.98 -3.23
C ASP A 233 -6.83 10.00 -1.73
N TYR A 234 -5.80 9.78 -0.91
CA TYR A 234 -5.94 9.88 0.55
C TYR A 234 -6.28 11.31 1.00
N ILE A 235 -5.58 12.31 0.45
CA ILE A 235 -5.86 13.72 0.77
C ILE A 235 -7.27 14.10 0.30
N LEU A 236 -7.63 13.73 -0.92
CA LEU A 236 -8.94 14.02 -1.49
C LEU A 236 -10.07 13.36 -0.70
N SER A 237 -9.91 12.07 -0.34
CA SER A 237 -10.88 11.36 0.48
C SER A 237 -11.11 12.05 1.82
N PHE A 238 -10.04 12.56 2.44
CA PHE A 238 -10.15 13.34 3.67
C PHE A 238 -10.96 14.62 3.43
N TYR A 239 -10.58 15.44 2.44
CA TYR A 239 -11.29 16.70 2.17
C TYR A 239 -12.77 16.50 1.83
N ILE A 240 -13.13 15.46 1.08
CA ILE A 240 -14.53 15.15 0.80
C ILE A 240 -15.28 14.68 2.05
N THR A 241 -14.68 13.81 2.86
CA THR A 241 -15.33 13.25 4.07
C THR A 241 -15.63 14.32 5.11
N PHE A 242 -14.73 15.30 5.24
CA PHE A 242 -14.88 16.40 6.20
C PHE A 242 -15.43 17.68 5.56
N GLU A 243 -15.99 17.57 4.35
CA GLU A 243 -16.64 18.68 3.63
C GLU A 243 -15.73 19.90 3.40
N GLU A 244 -14.40 19.71 3.39
CA GLU A 244 -13.41 20.72 3.05
C GLU A 244 -13.29 20.90 1.52
N TYR A 245 -14.42 21.17 0.87
CA TYR A 245 -14.54 21.19 -0.58
C TYR A 245 -13.62 22.20 -1.26
N ASP A 246 -13.38 23.37 -0.65
CA ASP A 246 -12.45 24.36 -1.19
C ASP A 246 -11.01 23.82 -1.28
N LYS A 247 -10.56 23.07 -0.26
CA LYS A 247 -9.24 22.43 -0.28
C LYS A 247 -9.18 21.28 -1.28
N ALA A 248 -10.27 20.51 -1.43
CA ALA A 248 -10.38 19.51 -2.48
C ALA A 248 -10.26 20.13 -3.89
N VAL A 249 -10.95 21.25 -4.15
CA VAL A 249 -10.83 22.01 -5.40
C VAL A 249 -9.39 22.45 -5.64
N ASP A 250 -8.72 23.00 -4.62
CA ASP A 250 -7.34 23.47 -4.75
C ASP A 250 -6.37 22.32 -5.02
N LEU A 251 -6.55 21.17 -4.37
CA LEU A 251 -5.77 19.96 -4.62
C LEU A 251 -5.91 19.46 -6.07
N LEU A 252 -7.15 19.28 -6.53
CA LEU A 252 -7.45 18.79 -7.87
C LEU A 252 -6.86 19.72 -8.94
N LYS A 253 -6.94 21.04 -8.73
CA LYS A 253 -6.34 22.04 -9.62
C LYS A 253 -4.83 22.04 -9.60
N LYS A 254 -4.23 22.02 -8.40
CA LYS A 254 -2.76 22.08 -8.21
C LYS A 254 -2.07 20.95 -8.98
N TYR A 255 -2.67 19.77 -9.01
CA TYR A 255 -2.08 18.57 -9.60
C TYR A 255 -2.67 18.15 -10.95
N ASP A 256 -3.56 18.93 -11.57
CA ASP A 256 -4.31 18.54 -12.80
C ASP A 256 -4.92 17.13 -12.64
N TYR A 257 -5.47 16.85 -11.45
CA TYR A 257 -5.87 15.51 -11.00
C TYR A 257 -7.39 15.38 -10.96
N LYS A 258 -7.94 14.30 -11.52
CA LYS A 258 -9.39 14.00 -11.56
C LYS A 258 -10.25 15.20 -11.98
N ASN A 259 -9.90 15.80 -13.13
CA ASN A 259 -10.56 17.00 -13.67
C ASN A 259 -12.08 16.93 -13.81
N LYS A 260 -12.65 15.73 -14.02
CA LYS A 260 -14.11 15.51 -14.03
C LYS A 260 -14.73 15.82 -12.67
N MET A 261 -14.15 15.25 -11.62
CA MET A 261 -14.56 15.50 -10.24
C MET A 261 -14.39 16.98 -9.84
N LEU A 262 -13.37 17.66 -10.35
CA LEU A 262 -13.20 19.10 -10.14
C LEU A 262 -14.39 19.90 -10.71
N VAL A 263 -14.83 19.56 -11.92
CA VAL A 263 -16.00 20.20 -12.57
C VAL A 263 -17.28 19.88 -11.81
N GLU A 264 -17.48 18.62 -11.43
CA GLU A 264 -18.63 18.18 -10.62
C GLU A 264 -18.69 18.93 -9.29
N LEU A 265 -17.55 19.06 -8.61
CA LEU A 265 -17.47 19.75 -7.33
C LEU A 265 -17.76 21.25 -7.47
N TYR A 266 -17.33 21.91 -8.55
CA TYR A 266 -17.76 23.29 -8.82
C TYR A 266 -19.28 23.41 -9.05
N GLY A 267 -19.89 22.43 -9.74
CA GLY A 267 -21.34 22.39 -9.91
C GLY A 267 -22.08 22.18 -8.57
N PHE A 268 -21.57 21.27 -7.73
CA PHE A 268 -22.08 21.02 -6.39
C PHE A 268 -22.03 22.28 -5.51
N LEU A 269 -20.93 23.03 -5.55
CA LEU A 269 -20.75 24.31 -4.85
C LEU A 269 -21.53 25.47 -5.48
N LYS A 270 -22.40 25.21 -6.46
CA LYS A 270 -23.18 26.21 -7.22
C LYS A 270 -22.32 27.28 -7.90
N GLN A 271 -21.06 26.95 -8.22
CA GLN A 271 -20.12 27.77 -8.99
C GLN A 271 -20.18 27.39 -10.47
N ASN A 272 -21.39 27.30 -11.03
CA ASN A 272 -21.66 26.77 -12.36
C ASN A 272 -20.88 27.48 -13.46
N ASP A 273 -20.63 28.79 -13.34
CA ASP A 273 -19.80 29.54 -14.29
C ASP A 273 -18.38 28.97 -14.42
N LYS A 274 -17.77 28.57 -13.29
CA LYS A 274 -16.45 27.94 -13.30
C LYS A 274 -16.52 26.53 -13.87
N ALA A 275 -17.53 25.75 -13.47
CA ALA A 275 -17.74 24.40 -14.00
C ALA A 275 -17.92 24.40 -15.52
N ILE A 276 -18.74 25.30 -16.07
CA ILE A 276 -18.97 25.47 -17.52
C ILE A 276 -17.66 25.85 -18.21
N LYS A 277 -16.93 26.84 -17.68
CA LYS A 277 -15.66 27.29 -18.24
C LYS A 277 -14.65 26.14 -18.31
N LEU A 278 -14.46 25.42 -17.21
CA LEU A 278 -13.52 24.31 -17.14
C LEU A 278 -13.95 23.13 -18.02
N SER A 279 -15.24 22.83 -18.08
CA SER A 279 -15.77 21.82 -19.01
C SER A 279 -15.38 22.11 -20.45
N LYS A 280 -15.55 23.37 -20.90
CA LYS A 280 -15.14 23.80 -22.25
C LYS A 280 -13.63 23.66 -22.46
N GLU A 281 -12.83 24.08 -21.48
CA GLU A 281 -11.37 24.02 -21.55
C GLU A 281 -10.87 22.57 -21.62
N PHE A 282 -11.39 21.69 -20.75
CA PHE A 282 -11.02 20.29 -20.72
C PHE A 282 -11.52 19.52 -21.95
N PHE A 283 -12.74 19.80 -22.43
CA PHE A 283 -13.21 19.24 -23.71
C PHE A 283 -12.27 19.62 -24.86
N LYS A 284 -11.86 20.89 -24.95
CA LYS A 284 -10.92 21.34 -25.98
C LYS A 284 -9.54 20.66 -25.86
N LYS A 285 -9.07 20.39 -24.65
CA LYS A 285 -7.76 19.75 -24.38
C LYS A 285 -7.78 18.23 -24.66
N THR A 286 -8.88 17.56 -24.34
CA THR A 286 -8.93 16.08 -24.27
C THR A 286 -9.84 15.43 -25.31
N ASN A 287 -10.78 16.20 -25.88
CA ASN A 287 -11.89 15.71 -26.70
C ASN A 287 -12.77 14.66 -25.98
N ASP A 288 -12.73 14.62 -24.65
CA ASP A 288 -13.55 13.73 -23.82
C ASP A 288 -14.97 14.28 -23.70
N THR A 289 -15.92 13.56 -24.30
CA THR A 289 -17.32 13.98 -24.42
C THR A 289 -18.05 14.04 -23.08
N GLU A 290 -17.49 13.49 -22.00
CA GLU A 290 -18.01 13.65 -20.64
C GLU A 290 -18.06 15.12 -20.22
N PHE A 291 -17.08 15.92 -20.64
CA PHE A 291 -17.09 17.35 -20.36
C PHE A 291 -18.23 18.08 -21.09
N LEU A 292 -18.75 17.57 -22.21
CA LEU A 292 -19.96 18.13 -22.82
C LEU A 292 -21.20 17.85 -21.99
N ALA A 293 -21.31 16.65 -21.40
CA ALA A 293 -22.40 16.31 -20.49
C ALA A 293 -22.36 17.17 -19.23
N LEU A 294 -21.18 17.32 -18.62
CA LEU A 294 -20.97 18.19 -17.46
C LEU A 294 -21.29 19.66 -17.78
N GLU A 295 -20.88 20.16 -18.95
CA GLU A 295 -21.24 21.51 -19.39
C GLU A 295 -22.76 21.66 -19.53
N ALA A 296 -23.43 20.68 -20.13
CA ALA A 296 -24.88 20.69 -20.33
C ALA A 296 -25.65 20.72 -19.00
N MET A 297 -25.26 19.88 -18.04
CA MET A 297 -25.83 19.89 -16.68
C MET A 297 -25.65 21.24 -16.00
N ASN A 298 -24.42 21.78 -15.99
CA ASN A 298 -24.16 23.06 -15.33
C ASN A 298 -24.84 24.26 -16.01
N LEU A 299 -24.99 24.23 -17.34
CA LEU A 299 -25.78 25.23 -18.08
C LEU A 299 -27.26 25.17 -17.70
N TYR A 300 -27.82 23.97 -17.55
CA TYR A 300 -29.20 23.82 -17.09
C TYR A 300 -29.36 24.33 -15.65
N GLU A 301 -28.59 23.80 -14.71
CA GLU A 301 -28.62 24.16 -13.29
C GLU A 301 -28.45 25.65 -13.03
N LYS A 302 -27.63 26.34 -13.85
CA LYS A 302 -27.42 27.78 -13.73
C LYS A 302 -28.67 28.59 -14.10
N ASN A 303 -29.45 28.11 -15.06
CA ASN A 303 -30.53 28.87 -15.68
C ASN A 303 -31.93 28.37 -15.30
N ALA A 304 -32.04 27.21 -14.67
CA ALA A 304 -33.31 26.67 -14.19
C ALA A 304 -33.93 27.60 -13.12
N PRO A 305 -35.27 27.76 -13.11
CA PRO A 305 -36.24 27.17 -14.04
C PRO A 305 -36.40 27.93 -15.37
N ASN A 306 -35.73 29.08 -15.55
CA ASN A 306 -35.92 30.01 -16.67
C ASN A 306 -35.06 29.68 -17.91
N VAL A 307 -35.06 28.42 -18.35
CA VAL A 307 -34.30 27.98 -19.53
C VAL A 307 -35.08 28.31 -20.80
N ASN A 308 -34.57 29.25 -21.61
CA ASN A 308 -35.20 29.56 -22.90
C ASN A 308 -34.97 28.47 -23.95
N GLN A 309 -35.81 28.43 -24.99
CA GLN A 309 -35.79 27.39 -26.02
C GLN A 309 -34.44 27.26 -26.75
N LYS A 310 -33.73 28.37 -26.98
CA LYS A 310 -32.42 28.35 -27.65
C LYS A 310 -31.38 27.66 -26.78
N LEU A 311 -31.34 28.01 -25.49
CA LEU A 311 -30.42 27.40 -24.53
C LEU A 311 -30.78 25.92 -24.29
N LEU A 312 -32.06 25.59 -24.18
CA LEU A 312 -32.51 24.20 -24.05
C LEU A 312 -32.04 23.36 -25.24
N LYS A 313 -32.20 23.86 -26.47
CA LYS A 313 -31.67 23.17 -27.66
C LYS A 313 -30.16 22.96 -27.59
N GLU A 314 -29.40 23.97 -27.15
CA GLU A 314 -27.95 23.85 -26.98
C GLU A 314 -27.56 22.78 -25.93
N ILE A 315 -28.30 22.69 -24.82
CA ILE A 315 -28.09 21.69 -23.77
C ILE A 315 -28.37 20.28 -24.31
N LEU A 316 -29.51 20.09 -25.00
CA LEU A 316 -29.88 18.81 -25.58
C LEU A 316 -28.89 18.37 -26.67
N ASP A 317 -28.44 19.30 -27.53
CA ASP A 317 -27.43 19.03 -28.56
C ASP A 317 -26.10 18.56 -27.95
N LYS A 318 -25.72 19.04 -26.76
CA LYS A 318 -24.53 18.57 -26.04
C LYS A 318 -24.71 17.15 -25.52
N PHE A 319 -25.87 16.85 -24.93
CA PHE A 319 -26.19 15.48 -24.50
C PHE A 319 -26.27 14.50 -25.67
N ASP A 320 -26.90 14.86 -26.80
CA ASP A 320 -26.97 13.98 -27.98
C ASP A 320 -25.57 13.65 -28.56
N LYS A 321 -24.59 14.55 -28.38
CA LYS A 321 -23.20 14.34 -28.77
C LYS A 321 -22.40 13.52 -27.75
N SER A 322 -22.75 13.57 -26.47
CA SER A 322 -21.98 12.92 -25.41
C SER A 322 -22.53 11.56 -25.00
N ILE A 323 -23.85 11.42 -24.88
CA ILE A 323 -24.49 10.27 -24.23
C ILE A 323 -24.22 8.93 -24.93
N LYS A 324 -23.83 8.95 -26.21
CA LYS A 324 -23.50 7.72 -26.96
C LYS A 324 -22.21 7.07 -26.50
N ASP A 325 -21.28 7.86 -25.98
CA ASP A 325 -19.97 7.41 -25.52
C ASP A 325 -19.94 7.20 -24.00
N LEU A 326 -20.96 7.69 -23.29
CA LEU A 326 -21.03 7.70 -21.85
C LEU A 326 -21.95 6.58 -21.33
N ASN A 327 -21.37 5.64 -20.58
CA ASN A 327 -22.11 4.61 -19.87
C ASN A 327 -22.28 4.98 -18.39
N ASN A 328 -22.96 6.09 -18.09
CA ASN A 328 -23.09 6.64 -16.74
C ASN A 328 -24.58 6.92 -16.40
N ALA A 329 -25.04 6.41 -15.26
CA ALA A 329 -26.44 6.48 -14.85
C ALA A 329 -26.92 7.93 -14.61
N THR A 330 -26.06 8.78 -14.04
CA THR A 330 -26.35 10.18 -13.78
C THR A 330 -26.64 10.94 -15.08
N TYR A 331 -25.79 10.79 -16.10
CA TYR A 331 -26.00 11.49 -17.38
C TYR A 331 -27.22 10.96 -18.14
N GLU A 332 -27.45 9.65 -18.11
CA GLU A 332 -28.64 9.04 -18.69
C GLU A 332 -29.92 9.56 -18.03
N ASN A 333 -29.97 9.53 -16.69
CA ASN A 333 -31.13 10.05 -15.98
C ASN A 333 -31.34 11.53 -16.25
N TYR A 334 -30.28 12.33 -16.14
CA TYR A 334 -30.37 13.77 -16.33
C TYR A 334 -30.87 14.12 -17.72
N TYR A 335 -30.31 13.50 -18.77
CA TYR A 335 -30.78 13.72 -20.13
C TYR A 335 -32.23 13.26 -20.32
N GLY A 336 -32.58 12.09 -19.77
CA GLY A 336 -33.94 11.57 -19.85
C GLY A 336 -34.96 12.47 -19.15
N TYR A 337 -34.63 12.96 -17.97
CA TYR A 337 -35.42 13.92 -17.20
C TYR A 337 -35.63 15.22 -17.99
N LEU A 338 -34.59 15.79 -18.61
CA LEU A 338 -34.75 17.00 -19.43
C LEU A 338 -35.70 16.81 -20.62
N LEU A 339 -35.67 15.64 -21.26
CA LEU A 339 -36.59 15.31 -22.35
C LEU A 339 -38.05 15.20 -21.89
N ILE A 340 -38.25 14.72 -20.66
CA ILE A 340 -39.56 14.54 -20.04
C ILE A 340 -40.12 15.87 -19.55
N ASP A 341 -39.32 16.60 -18.78
CA ASP A 341 -39.77 17.79 -18.05
C ASP A 341 -40.14 18.93 -19.00
N HIS A 342 -39.33 19.12 -20.06
CA HIS A 342 -39.52 20.14 -21.08
C HIS A 342 -40.40 19.70 -22.26
N ASP A 343 -41.14 18.60 -22.11
CA ASP A 343 -42.12 18.13 -23.11
C ASP A 343 -41.51 17.91 -24.52
N ILE A 344 -40.28 17.38 -24.59
CA ILE A 344 -39.54 17.16 -25.84
C ILE A 344 -39.81 15.77 -26.43
N ASP A 345 -39.53 14.72 -25.65
CA ASP A 345 -39.78 13.32 -26.05
C ASP A 345 -39.86 12.42 -24.81
N TYR A 346 -41.08 12.18 -24.34
CA TYR A 346 -41.32 11.36 -23.16
C TYR A 346 -40.81 9.93 -23.31
N LYS A 347 -40.97 9.32 -24.49
CA LYS A 347 -40.62 7.91 -24.70
C LYS A 347 -39.11 7.74 -24.69
N LYS A 348 -38.39 8.59 -25.43
CA LYS A 348 -36.92 8.63 -25.42
C LYS A 348 -36.40 8.95 -24.01
N GLY A 349 -37.04 9.89 -23.31
CA GLY A 349 -36.68 10.23 -21.93
C GLY A 349 -36.80 9.03 -20.98
N ILE A 350 -37.94 8.35 -21.01
CA ILE A 350 -38.18 7.13 -20.21
C ILE A 350 -37.17 6.02 -20.55
N GLU A 351 -36.78 5.87 -21.81
CA GLU A 351 -35.76 4.87 -22.19
C GLU A 351 -34.40 5.16 -21.54
N PHE A 352 -33.97 6.42 -21.48
CA PHE A 352 -32.73 6.79 -20.79
C PHE A 352 -32.82 6.61 -19.28
N VAL A 353 -33.93 7.05 -18.66
CA VAL A 353 -34.12 6.86 -17.22
C VAL A 353 -34.14 5.37 -16.85
N LYS A 354 -34.76 4.52 -17.67
CA LYS A 354 -34.69 3.06 -17.48
C LYS A 354 -33.27 2.52 -17.57
N LYS A 355 -32.43 3.03 -18.48
CA LYS A 355 -31.01 2.63 -18.55
C LYS A 355 -30.24 3.04 -17.29
N ALA A 356 -30.52 4.22 -16.75
CA ALA A 356 -29.95 4.66 -15.47
C ALA A 356 -30.35 3.72 -14.32
N LEU A 357 -31.64 3.36 -14.24
CA LEU A 357 -32.16 2.44 -13.23
C LEU A 357 -31.63 1.00 -13.36
N LEU A 358 -31.16 0.56 -14.54
CA LEU A 358 -30.45 -0.73 -14.64
C LEU A 358 -29.13 -0.75 -13.86
N LYS A 359 -28.51 0.43 -13.68
CA LYS A 359 -27.24 0.60 -12.95
C LYS A 359 -27.50 0.91 -11.48
N GLU A 360 -28.46 1.80 -11.22
CA GLU A 360 -28.82 2.26 -9.88
C GLU A 360 -30.33 2.12 -9.65
N PRO A 361 -30.81 0.88 -9.38
CA PRO A 361 -32.25 0.58 -9.33
C PRO A 361 -33.00 1.26 -8.19
N ASP A 362 -32.30 1.57 -7.09
CA ASP A 362 -32.88 2.13 -5.88
C ASP A 362 -32.75 3.66 -5.79
N SER A 363 -32.24 4.32 -6.84
CA SER A 363 -32.03 5.77 -6.83
C SER A 363 -33.38 6.52 -6.79
N PRO A 364 -33.66 7.31 -5.74
CA PRO A 364 -34.94 8.00 -5.59
C PRO A 364 -35.16 9.02 -6.71
N TYR A 365 -34.10 9.71 -7.13
CA TYR A 365 -34.13 10.69 -8.23
C TYR A 365 -34.50 10.05 -9.57
N TYR A 366 -34.04 8.82 -9.81
CA TYR A 366 -34.25 8.13 -11.09
C TYR A 366 -35.65 7.51 -11.14
N LEU A 367 -36.12 6.97 -10.02
CA LEU A 367 -37.50 6.50 -9.87
C LEU A 367 -38.50 7.66 -10.05
N ASP A 368 -38.21 8.82 -9.46
CA ASP A 368 -39.03 10.02 -9.65
C ASP A 368 -39.05 10.49 -11.10
N SER A 369 -37.89 10.59 -11.75
CA SER A 369 -37.79 10.93 -13.18
C SER A 369 -38.61 9.96 -14.04
N LEU A 370 -38.60 8.66 -13.70
CA LEU A 370 -39.37 7.63 -14.42
C LEU A 370 -40.88 7.80 -14.21
N ALA A 371 -41.29 8.02 -12.96
CA ALA A 371 -42.68 8.26 -12.62
C ALA A 371 -43.21 9.53 -13.30
N TRP A 372 -42.43 10.60 -13.31
CA TRP A 372 -42.73 11.84 -14.01
C TRP A 372 -42.94 11.59 -15.52
N GLY A 373 -42.08 10.77 -16.13
CA GLY A 373 -42.24 10.34 -17.52
C GLY A 373 -43.59 9.65 -17.78
N TYR A 374 -43.97 8.69 -16.95
CA TYR A 374 -45.26 8.00 -17.11
C TYR A 374 -46.46 8.89 -16.81
N TYR A 375 -46.33 9.82 -15.86
CA TYR A 375 -47.33 10.84 -15.61
C TYR A 375 -47.56 11.74 -16.83
N LYS A 376 -46.48 12.19 -17.49
CA LYS A 376 -46.57 12.97 -18.74
C LYS A 376 -47.24 12.19 -19.88
N LEU A 377 -47.09 10.87 -19.91
CA LEU A 377 -47.81 9.95 -20.81
C LEU A 377 -49.26 9.65 -20.41
N LYS A 378 -49.74 10.21 -19.29
CA LYS A 378 -51.06 9.90 -18.68
C LYS A 378 -51.21 8.46 -18.17
N GLU A 379 -50.11 7.71 -18.02
CA GLU A 379 -50.07 6.40 -17.37
C GLU A 379 -49.99 6.56 -15.83
N CYS A 380 -50.94 7.29 -15.24
CA CYS A 380 -50.83 7.78 -13.86
C CYS A 380 -50.82 6.67 -12.80
N LYS A 381 -51.48 5.53 -13.05
CA LYS A 381 -51.40 4.35 -12.16
C LYS A 381 -49.97 3.81 -12.06
N LYS A 382 -49.28 3.73 -13.18
CA LYS A 382 -47.91 3.25 -13.24
C LYS A 382 -46.92 4.23 -12.63
N ALA A 383 -47.16 5.53 -12.84
CA ALA A 383 -46.39 6.59 -12.19
C ALA A 383 -46.46 6.47 -10.65
N ASP A 384 -47.67 6.28 -10.10
CA ASP A 384 -47.87 6.07 -8.66
C ASP A 384 -47.23 4.78 -8.13
N GLU A 385 -47.35 3.67 -8.87
CA GLU A 385 -46.68 2.40 -8.52
C GLU A 385 -45.15 2.56 -8.44
N ILE A 386 -44.55 3.41 -9.28
CA ILE A 386 -43.12 3.70 -9.26
C ILE A 386 -42.76 4.62 -8.10
N MET A 387 -43.52 5.69 -7.87
CA MET A 387 -43.27 6.60 -6.74
C MET A 387 -43.32 5.88 -5.40
N LYS A 388 -44.21 4.88 -5.24
CA LYS A 388 -44.31 4.04 -4.03
C LYS A 388 -43.10 3.15 -3.78
N GLN A 389 -42.24 2.93 -4.77
CA GLN A 389 -40.99 2.18 -4.60
C GLN A 389 -39.92 3.02 -3.90
N ILE A 390 -40.07 4.36 -3.89
CA ILE A 390 -39.11 5.25 -3.24
C ILE A 390 -39.17 5.02 -1.73
N SER A 391 -38.10 4.44 -1.19
CA SER A 391 -37.99 4.08 0.21
C SER A 391 -38.01 5.31 1.13
N TYR A 392 -38.67 5.17 2.28
CA TYR A 392 -38.71 6.20 3.33
C TYR A 392 -37.32 6.61 3.85
N LYS A 393 -36.28 5.76 3.64
CA LYS A 393 -34.89 6.09 3.98
C LYS A 393 -34.34 7.30 3.21
N PHE A 394 -35.00 7.67 2.11
CA PHE A 394 -34.69 8.87 1.33
C PHE A 394 -35.59 10.05 1.72
N SER A 395 -35.75 10.30 3.02
CA SER A 395 -36.64 11.34 3.54
C SER A 395 -36.30 12.73 3.02
N ASP A 396 -35.01 13.02 2.82
CA ASP A 396 -34.57 14.33 2.33
C ASP A 396 -35.04 14.58 0.90
N PHE A 397 -34.95 13.55 0.05
CA PHE A 397 -35.52 13.59 -1.30
C PHE A 397 -37.04 13.77 -1.26
N LEU A 398 -37.75 12.93 -0.50
CA LEU A 398 -39.22 12.99 -0.38
C LEU A 398 -39.71 14.35 0.16
N ASN A 399 -38.86 15.05 0.91
CA ASN A 399 -39.16 16.38 1.45
C ASN A 399 -38.83 17.53 0.50
N SER A 400 -38.14 17.27 -0.62
CA SER A 400 -37.85 18.28 -1.64
C SER A 400 -39.14 18.84 -2.25
N SER A 401 -39.08 20.10 -2.73
CA SER A 401 -40.23 20.76 -3.35
C SER A 401 -40.70 20.01 -4.59
N GLU A 402 -39.76 19.60 -5.43
CA GLU A 402 -40.02 18.90 -6.69
C GLU A 402 -40.70 17.55 -6.48
N ALA A 403 -40.18 16.70 -5.58
CA ALA A 403 -40.80 15.41 -5.29
C ALA A 403 -42.25 15.59 -4.82
N LYS A 404 -42.50 16.58 -3.94
CA LYS A 404 -43.86 16.90 -3.47
C LYS A 404 -44.77 17.33 -4.61
N GLU A 405 -44.29 18.18 -5.50
CA GLU A 405 -45.03 18.62 -6.70
C GLU A 405 -45.39 17.44 -7.60
N HIS A 406 -44.43 16.53 -7.86
CA HIS A 406 -44.68 15.33 -8.65
C HIS A 406 -45.71 14.40 -7.99
N PHE A 407 -45.57 14.12 -6.68
CA PHE A 407 -46.55 13.34 -5.92
C PHE A 407 -47.96 13.94 -6.01
N GLU A 408 -48.09 15.25 -5.81
CA GLU A 408 -49.38 15.93 -5.90
C GLU A 408 -49.99 15.84 -7.29
N ALA A 409 -49.19 16.06 -8.33
CA ALA A 409 -49.63 16.00 -9.72
C ALA A 409 -50.11 14.60 -10.10
N ILE A 410 -49.36 13.56 -9.73
CA ILE A 410 -49.71 12.15 -9.95
C ILE A 410 -51.01 11.80 -9.21
N ASN A 411 -51.13 12.18 -7.93
CA ASN A 411 -52.34 11.93 -7.14
C ASN A 411 -53.57 12.64 -7.72
N LYS A 412 -53.42 13.88 -8.19
CA LYS A 412 -54.51 14.61 -8.87
C LYS A 412 -54.95 13.90 -10.14
N CYS A 413 -54.02 13.38 -10.95
CA CYS A 413 -54.34 12.62 -12.15
C CYS A 413 -55.08 11.30 -11.86
N LEU A 414 -54.71 10.59 -10.80
CA LEU A 414 -55.43 9.38 -10.39
C LEU A 414 -56.89 9.67 -10.05
N ASN A 415 -57.15 10.79 -9.38
CA ASN A 415 -58.48 11.17 -8.92
C ASN A 415 -59.35 11.80 -10.03
N SER A 416 -58.76 12.32 -11.11
CA SER A 416 -59.50 12.96 -12.21
C SER A 416 -60.12 11.98 -13.22
N GLY A 417 -59.83 10.67 -13.11
CA GLY A 417 -60.40 9.64 -13.99
C GLY A 417 -59.77 9.55 -15.37
N ASP A 418 -58.68 10.27 -15.63
CA ASP A 418 -57.84 10.15 -16.85
C ASP A 418 -56.95 8.89 -16.79
N ILE A 419 -57.59 7.73 -16.57
CA ILE A 419 -56.92 6.43 -16.45
C ILE A 419 -56.86 5.83 -17.86
N LYS A 420 -55.68 5.80 -18.48
CA LYS A 420 -55.40 4.95 -19.65
C LYS A 420 -54.45 3.83 -19.30
#